data_AF-A0A0M9FRP0-F1
#
_entry.id   AF-A0A0M9FRP0-F1
#
_cell.length_a   1.000
_cell.length_b   1.000
_cell.length_c   1.000
_cell.angle_alpha   90.00
_cell.angle_beta   90.00
_cell.angle_gamma   90.00
#
_symmetry.space_group_name_H-M   'P 1'
#
loop_
_entity.id
_entity.type
_entity.pdbx_description
1 polymer ?
#
loop_
_entity_poly.entity_id
_entity_poly.type
_entity_poly.pdbx_seq_one_letter_code
_entity_poly.pdbx_strand_id
1 'polypeptide(L)'
;MLRLLSLQRISSKQFTHGPFATHSRKQSFRESKASLQVSRRRAQSQQANFELQQSVNEQFGSRQRRYGHERRCMQHAAEDLMYGRAQRAARRDGQAGQSYTTAKDRAAEMATARQLLQLQESTRRLMKKGKTSRTESFRALKRWSR
;
A
#
# COMPACT_ATOMS: atom_id res chain seq x y z
N MET A 1 11.22 31.79 -75.27
CA MET A 1 11.91 31.72 -73.96
C MET A 1 11.03 32.35 -72.90
N LEU A 2 11.09 31.81 -71.66
CA LEU A 2 10.46 32.26 -70.38
C LEU A 2 8.97 31.88 -70.21
N ARG A 3 8.63 30.73 -69.58
CA ARG A 3 8.70 30.29 -68.16
C ARG A 3 7.64 30.91 -67.21
N LEU A 4 6.63 30.07 -66.94
CA LEU A 4 6.08 29.70 -65.63
C LEU A 4 5.43 30.78 -64.76
N LEU A 5 4.09 30.83 -64.88
CA LEU A 5 3.17 31.27 -63.82
C LEU A 5 3.34 30.35 -62.60
N SER A 6 3.95 30.86 -61.53
CA SER A 6 3.98 30.16 -60.24
C SER A 6 2.82 30.65 -59.37
N LEU A 7 1.97 29.70 -59.01
CA LEU A 7 0.83 29.85 -58.12
C LEU A 7 1.28 30.37 -56.75
N GLN A 8 0.49 31.31 -56.27
CA GLN A 8 0.45 31.91 -54.94
C GLN A 8 0.89 30.96 -53.82
N ARG A 9 2.11 31.16 -53.31
CA ARG A 9 2.45 30.76 -51.93
C ARG A 9 1.94 31.85 -51.00
N ILE A 10 0.70 31.71 -50.55
CA ILE A 10 0.18 32.47 -49.42
C ILE A 10 1.01 32.05 -48.19
N SER A 11 1.87 32.97 -47.75
CA SER A 11 2.63 32.81 -46.51
C SER A 11 1.67 32.82 -45.33
N SER A 12 1.70 31.77 -44.51
CA SER A 12 0.90 31.60 -43.29
C SER A 12 1.21 32.60 -42.17
N LYS A 13 1.96 33.67 -42.44
CA LYS A 13 2.42 34.64 -41.44
C LYS A 13 1.46 35.81 -41.18
N GLN A 14 0.23 35.79 -41.70
CA GLN A 14 -0.68 36.95 -41.59
C GLN A 14 -2.03 36.68 -40.92
N PHE A 15 -2.26 35.48 -40.37
CA PHE A 15 -3.40 35.26 -39.49
C PHE A 15 -2.96 35.34 -38.03
N THR A 16 -3.21 36.47 -37.37
CA THR A 16 -3.70 36.60 -35.97
C THR A 16 -3.38 37.96 -35.32
N HIS A 17 -3.70 39.07 -35.99
CA HIS A 17 -3.91 40.35 -35.28
C HIS A 17 -5.31 40.89 -35.63
N GLY A 18 -6.34 40.12 -35.25
CA GLY A 18 -7.72 40.60 -35.27
C GLY A 18 -8.02 41.51 -34.07
N PRO A 19 -9.05 42.37 -34.14
CA PRO A 19 -9.34 43.44 -33.17
C PRO A 19 -9.89 42.95 -31.81
N PHE A 20 -9.81 41.66 -31.51
CA PHE A 20 -10.34 41.05 -30.28
C PHE A 20 -9.27 40.43 -29.37
N ALA A 21 -7.97 40.62 -29.66
CA ALA A 21 -6.90 40.22 -28.75
C ALA A 21 -6.65 41.32 -27.70
N THR A 22 -7.55 41.48 -26.73
CA THR A 22 -7.42 42.47 -25.63
C THR A 22 -6.41 42.08 -24.55
N HIS A 23 -5.65 40.99 -24.72
CA HIS A 23 -4.62 40.61 -23.77
C HIS A 23 -3.31 41.38 -24.03
N SER A 24 -3.05 42.36 -23.18
CA SER A 24 -1.75 43.06 -23.14
C SER A 24 -0.63 42.05 -22.86
N ARG A 25 0.56 42.27 -23.45
CA ARG A 25 1.79 41.49 -23.15
C ARG A 25 2.11 41.40 -21.65
N LYS A 26 1.68 42.39 -20.86
CA LYS A 26 1.80 42.39 -19.40
C LYS A 26 0.84 41.39 -18.73
N GLN A 27 -0.36 41.21 -19.29
CA GLN A 27 -1.38 40.27 -18.81
C GLN A 27 -0.97 38.83 -19.09
N SER A 28 -0.49 38.52 -20.30
CA SER A 28 0.02 37.18 -20.64
C SER A 28 1.24 36.78 -19.79
N PHE A 29 2.14 37.71 -19.48
CA PHE A 29 3.25 37.46 -18.57
C PHE A 29 2.79 37.17 -17.13
N ARG A 30 1.77 37.89 -16.63
CA ARG A 30 1.19 37.63 -15.29
C ARG A 30 0.50 36.27 -15.23
N GLU A 31 -0.23 35.89 -16.27
CA GLU A 31 -0.86 34.57 -16.40
C GLU A 31 0.18 33.45 -16.45
N SER A 32 1.28 33.64 -17.18
CA SER A 32 2.41 32.70 -17.18
C SER A 32 3.06 32.57 -15.80
N LYS A 33 3.24 33.67 -15.06
CA LYS A 33 3.76 33.62 -13.69
C LYS A 33 2.80 32.91 -12.73
N ALA A 34 1.50 33.16 -12.86
CA ALA A 34 0.48 32.51 -12.04
C ALA A 34 0.40 31.01 -12.33
N SER A 35 0.45 30.60 -13.61
CA SER A 35 0.45 29.19 -13.99
C SER A 35 1.71 28.46 -13.48
N LEU A 36 2.88 29.11 -13.50
CA LEU A 36 4.10 28.57 -12.89
C LEU A 36 3.96 28.38 -11.38
N GLN A 37 3.35 29.32 -10.66
CA GLN A 37 3.10 29.18 -9.22
C GLN A 37 2.12 28.02 -8.92
N VAL A 38 1.05 27.88 -9.70
CA VAL A 38 0.12 26.76 -9.59
C VAL A 38 0.82 25.43 -9.86
N SER A 39 1.68 25.38 -10.89
CA SER A 39 2.47 24.18 -11.22
C SER A 39 3.39 23.77 -10.08
N ARG A 40 4.13 24.74 -9.48
CA ARG A 40 4.99 24.49 -8.31
C ARG A 40 4.20 23.96 -7.11
N ARG A 41 3.05 24.57 -6.79
CA ARG A 41 2.17 24.09 -5.71
C ARG A 41 1.65 22.68 -5.97
N ARG A 42 1.27 22.38 -7.23
CA ARG A 42 0.83 21.04 -7.63
C ARG A 42 1.96 20.03 -7.47
N ALA A 43 3.18 20.36 -7.88
CA ALA A 43 4.35 19.49 -7.73
C ALA A 43 4.65 19.18 -6.25
N GLN A 44 4.65 20.21 -5.39
CA GLN A 44 4.81 20.03 -3.94
C GLN A 44 3.71 19.15 -3.35
N SER A 45 2.45 19.37 -3.75
CA SER A 45 1.35 18.53 -3.29
C SER A 45 1.45 17.08 -3.78
N GLN A 46 1.89 16.85 -5.01
CA GLN A 46 2.12 15.52 -5.55
C GLN A 46 3.23 14.79 -4.80
N GLN A 47 4.34 15.48 -4.51
CA GLN A 47 5.45 14.96 -3.72
C GLN A 47 4.99 14.54 -2.31
N ALA A 48 4.28 15.42 -1.60
CA ALA A 48 3.76 15.11 -0.27
C ALA A 48 2.75 13.94 -0.29
N ASN A 49 1.91 13.83 -1.32
CA ASN A 49 1.01 12.69 -1.47
C ASN A 49 1.77 11.38 -1.72
N PHE A 50 2.86 11.43 -2.51
CA PHE A 50 3.72 10.27 -2.77
C PHE A 50 4.40 9.78 -1.48
N GLU A 51 5.00 10.70 -0.72
CA GLU A 51 5.64 10.39 0.57
C GLU A 51 4.64 9.77 1.56
N LEU A 52 3.43 10.33 1.64
CA LEU A 52 2.37 9.77 2.47
C LEU A 52 1.97 8.36 2.02
N GLN A 53 1.83 8.15 0.72
CA GLN A 53 1.50 6.84 0.16
C GLN A 53 2.61 5.81 0.45
N GLN A 54 3.88 6.22 0.34
CA GLN A 54 5.03 5.38 0.67
C GLN A 54 5.01 4.96 2.14
N SER A 55 4.83 5.92 3.07
CA SER A 55 4.74 5.64 4.50
C SER A 55 3.60 4.65 4.83
N VAL A 56 2.42 4.84 4.23
CA VAL A 56 1.29 3.92 4.41
C VAL A 56 1.61 2.52 3.87
N ASN A 57 2.30 2.41 2.73
CA ASN A 57 2.72 1.13 2.18
C ASN A 57 3.72 0.40 3.09
N GLU A 58 4.69 1.13 3.65
CA GLU A 58 5.70 0.58 4.56
C GLU A 58 5.05 0.05 5.85
N GLN A 59 4.18 0.85 6.47
CA GLN A 59 3.42 0.45 7.66
C GLN A 59 2.51 -0.75 7.37
N PHE A 60 1.87 -0.79 6.21
CA PHE A 60 1.04 -1.92 5.84
C PHE A 60 1.89 -3.18 5.63
N GLY A 61 3.04 -3.06 4.96
CA GLY A 61 3.98 -4.15 4.74
C GLY A 61 4.52 -4.72 6.06
N SER A 62 4.87 -3.87 7.02
CA SER A 62 5.34 -4.32 8.34
C SER A 62 4.25 -5.09 9.11
N ARG A 63 3.01 -4.58 9.13
CA ARG A 63 1.87 -5.27 9.72
C ARG A 63 1.61 -6.62 9.05
N GLN A 64 1.66 -6.68 7.72
CA GLN A 64 1.43 -7.93 6.99
C GLN A 64 2.50 -8.99 7.31
N ARG A 65 3.77 -8.60 7.42
CA ARG A 65 4.85 -9.50 7.85
C ARG A 65 4.63 -10.01 9.27
N ARG A 66 4.27 -9.11 10.20
CA ARG A 66 3.97 -9.48 11.59
C ARG A 66 2.82 -10.47 11.69
N TYR A 67 1.68 -10.18 11.08
CA TYR A 67 0.54 -11.11 11.08
C TYR A 67 0.87 -12.43 10.37
N GLY A 68 1.68 -12.40 9.31
CA GLY A 68 2.17 -13.61 8.66
C GLY A 68 3.02 -14.47 9.59
N HIS A 69 3.89 -13.86 10.40
CA HIS A 69 4.69 -14.55 11.40
C HIS A 69 3.82 -15.13 12.53
N GLU A 70 2.95 -14.31 13.14
CA GLU A 70 2.03 -14.72 14.20
C GLU A 70 1.17 -15.91 13.77
N ARG A 71 0.66 -15.92 12.53
CA ARG A 71 -0.09 -17.04 11.96
C ARG A 71 0.71 -18.33 11.88
N ARG A 72 1.97 -18.26 11.45
CA ARG A 72 2.86 -19.43 11.40
C ARG A 72 3.14 -19.94 12.80
N CYS A 73 3.40 -19.07 13.76
CA CYS A 73 3.61 -19.45 15.15
C CYS A 73 2.38 -20.14 15.75
N MET A 74 1.18 -19.59 15.56
CA MET A 74 -0.07 -20.22 16.02
C MET A 74 -0.30 -21.59 15.37
N GLN A 75 -0.03 -21.70 14.07
CA GLN A 75 -0.16 -22.98 13.37
C GLN A 75 0.85 -24.02 13.89
N HIS A 76 2.13 -23.66 14.03
CA HIS A 76 3.15 -24.56 14.55
C HIS A 76 2.85 -24.98 16.00
N ALA A 77 2.45 -24.03 16.86
CA ALA A 77 2.05 -24.34 18.23
C ALA A 77 0.83 -25.29 18.28
N ALA A 78 -0.16 -25.07 17.41
CA ALA A 78 -1.32 -25.97 17.30
C ALA A 78 -0.89 -27.37 16.84
N GLU A 79 0.00 -27.47 15.86
CA GLU A 79 0.54 -28.75 15.39
C GLU A 79 1.36 -29.46 16.48
N ASP A 80 2.19 -28.74 17.23
CA ASP A 80 2.99 -29.30 18.31
C ASP A 80 2.10 -29.88 19.42
N LEU A 81 1.02 -29.19 19.77
CA LEU A 81 -0.03 -29.69 20.66
C LEU A 81 -0.74 -30.90 20.03
N MET A 82 -1.19 -30.83 18.77
CA MET A 82 -1.92 -31.90 18.11
C MET A 82 -1.11 -33.18 17.91
N TYR A 83 0.20 -33.10 17.79
CA TYR A 83 1.05 -34.28 17.56
C TYR A 83 1.95 -34.62 18.74
N GLY A 84 1.88 -33.86 19.85
CA GLY A 84 2.73 -34.04 21.01
C GLY A 84 4.23 -33.94 20.67
N ARG A 85 4.61 -33.12 19.67
CA ARG A 85 5.99 -33.07 19.15
C ARG A 85 6.97 -32.59 20.22
N ALA A 86 6.58 -31.59 21.01
CA ALA A 86 7.37 -31.05 22.11
C ALA A 86 7.68 -32.12 23.19
N GLN A 87 6.68 -32.91 23.58
CA GLN A 87 6.87 -34.01 24.54
C GLN A 87 7.76 -35.13 23.98
N ARG A 88 7.61 -35.47 22.69
CA ARG A 88 8.47 -36.47 22.03
C ARG A 88 9.93 -36.00 21.96
N ALA A 89 10.16 -34.72 21.67
CA ALA A 89 11.50 -34.13 21.67
C ALA A 89 12.13 -34.16 23.06
N ALA A 90 11.40 -33.71 24.09
CA ALA A 90 11.89 -33.72 25.48
C ALA A 90 12.23 -35.13 26.01
N ARG A 91 11.50 -36.17 25.56
CA ARG A 91 11.83 -37.58 25.85
C ARG A 91 13.08 -38.07 25.11
N ARG A 92 13.28 -37.64 23.87
CA ARG A 92 14.47 -37.99 23.07
C ARG A 92 15.74 -37.40 23.69
N ASP A 93 15.67 -36.18 24.20
CA ASP A 93 16.83 -35.46 24.75
C ASP A 93 17.13 -35.84 26.21
N GLY A 94 16.43 -36.85 26.76
CA GLY A 94 16.62 -37.35 28.12
C GLY A 94 16.20 -36.37 29.23
N GLN A 95 15.59 -35.23 28.87
CA GLN A 95 15.18 -34.18 29.82
C GLN A 95 13.81 -34.44 30.46
N ALA A 96 12.96 -35.25 29.83
CA ALA A 96 11.67 -35.61 30.39
C ALA A 96 11.74 -36.98 31.10
N GLY A 97 11.56 -36.97 32.42
CA GLY A 97 11.12 -38.17 33.15
C GLY A 97 9.79 -38.71 32.59
N GLN A 98 9.37 -39.91 33.00
CA GLN A 98 8.12 -40.51 32.54
C GLN A 98 6.88 -39.73 33.04
N SER A 99 6.60 -38.57 32.47
CA SER A 99 5.34 -37.85 32.66
C SER A 99 4.27 -38.57 31.84
N TYR A 100 3.32 -39.20 32.53
CA TYR A 100 2.14 -39.78 31.91
C TYR A 100 1.12 -38.67 31.61
N THR A 101 0.92 -38.36 30.34
CA THR A 101 -0.19 -37.52 29.90
C THR A 101 -1.50 -38.27 30.07
N THR A 102 -2.45 -37.69 30.80
CA THR A 102 -3.78 -38.29 30.95
C THR A 102 -4.66 -37.98 29.74
N ALA A 103 -5.76 -38.71 29.58
CA ALA A 103 -6.75 -38.42 28.54
C ALA A 103 -7.36 -37.01 28.68
N LYS A 104 -7.45 -36.49 29.91
CA LYS A 104 -7.92 -35.12 30.20
C LYS A 104 -6.93 -34.07 29.70
N ASP A 105 -5.64 -34.26 29.94
CA ASP A 105 -4.59 -33.35 29.45
C ASP A 105 -4.59 -33.31 27.93
N ARG A 106 -4.75 -34.48 27.29
CA ARG A 106 -4.85 -34.58 25.84
C ARG A 106 -6.06 -33.84 25.27
N ALA A 107 -7.21 -33.92 25.94
CA ALA A 107 -8.41 -33.20 25.54
C ALA A 107 -8.21 -31.68 25.65
N ALA A 108 -7.54 -31.22 26.71
CA ALA A 108 -7.20 -29.81 26.91
C ALA A 108 -6.23 -29.30 25.84
N GLU A 109 -5.15 -30.04 25.54
CA GLU A 109 -4.20 -29.72 24.45
C GLU A 109 -4.92 -29.58 23.10
N MET A 110 -5.83 -30.51 22.79
CA MET A 110 -6.61 -30.47 21.56
C MET A 110 -7.61 -29.30 21.53
N ALA A 111 -8.17 -28.90 22.67
CA ALA A 111 -9.02 -27.71 22.76
C ALA A 111 -8.20 -26.43 22.49
N THR A 112 -7.03 -26.31 23.10
CA THR A 112 -6.10 -25.19 22.88
C THR A 112 -5.63 -25.14 21.42
N ALA A 113 -5.31 -26.29 20.81
CA ALA A 113 -4.93 -26.35 19.41
C ALA A 113 -6.05 -25.84 18.48
N ARG A 114 -7.32 -26.21 18.74
CA ARG A 114 -8.47 -25.68 17.99
C ARG A 114 -8.61 -24.17 18.14
N GLN A 115 -8.43 -23.64 19.35
CA GLN A 115 -8.46 -22.19 19.58
C GLN A 115 -7.36 -21.46 18.80
N LEU A 116 -6.14 -21.99 18.80
CA LEU A 116 -5.02 -21.42 18.03
C LEU A 116 -5.32 -21.41 16.52
N LEU A 117 -5.92 -22.47 15.98
CA LEU A 117 -6.33 -22.53 14.58
C LEU A 117 -7.45 -21.51 14.27
N GLN A 118 -8.41 -21.31 15.19
CA GLN A 118 -9.43 -20.28 15.04
C GLN A 118 -8.82 -18.86 15.04
N LEU A 119 -7.86 -18.58 15.92
CA LEU A 119 -7.14 -17.31 15.95
C LEU A 119 -6.31 -17.10 14.66
N GLN A 120 -5.65 -18.14 14.17
CA GLN A 120 -4.90 -18.12 12.91
C GLN A 120 -5.80 -17.85 11.68
N GLU A 121 -7.03 -18.35 11.69
CA GLU A 121 -8.02 -18.10 10.64
C GLU A 121 -8.61 -16.68 10.75
N SER A 122 -8.86 -16.19 11.96
CA SER A 122 -9.34 -14.82 12.19
C SER A 122 -8.33 -13.78 11.69
N THR A 123 -7.04 -13.99 11.98
CA THR A 123 -5.95 -13.13 11.50
C THR A 123 -5.79 -13.21 9.97
N ARG A 124 -5.98 -14.39 9.36
CA ARG A 124 -6.04 -14.52 7.89
C ARG A 124 -7.15 -13.67 7.29
N ARG A 125 -8.34 -13.66 7.89
CA ARG A 125 -9.49 -12.87 7.42
C ARG A 125 -9.23 -11.37 7.52
N LEU A 126 -8.59 -10.92 8.60
CA LEU A 126 -8.17 -9.52 8.74
C LEU A 126 -7.22 -9.09 7.62
N MET A 127 -6.27 -9.95 7.26
CA MET A 127 -5.31 -9.68 6.18
C MET A 127 -5.95 -9.62 4.78
N LYS A 128 -7.08 -10.29 4.56
CA LYS A 128 -7.73 -10.38 3.23
C LYS A 128 -8.21 -9.02 2.71
N LYS A 129 -8.51 -8.06 3.58
CA LYS A 129 -8.98 -6.71 3.21
C LYS A 129 -7.85 -5.69 3.03
N GLY A 130 -6.66 -6.14 2.64
CA GLY A 130 -5.46 -5.30 2.61
C GLY A 130 -5.57 -4.04 1.76
N LYS A 131 -6.05 -4.15 0.51
CA LYS A 131 -6.19 -3.00 -0.40
C LYS A 131 -7.15 -1.94 0.15
N THR A 132 -8.28 -2.37 0.71
CA THR A 132 -9.30 -1.47 1.27
C THR A 132 -8.76 -0.75 2.49
N SER A 133 -8.17 -1.48 3.45
CA SER A 133 -7.62 -0.86 4.67
C SER A 133 -6.46 0.10 4.39
N ARG A 134 -5.62 -0.19 3.39
CA ARG A 134 -4.54 0.69 2.94
C ARG A 134 -5.09 1.99 2.37
N THR A 135 -6.13 1.90 1.54
CA THR A 135 -6.80 3.05 0.94
C THR A 135 -7.49 3.90 2.02
N GLU A 136 -8.14 3.27 2.99
CA GLU A 136 -8.78 3.95 4.12
C GLU A 136 -7.75 4.66 5.00
N SER A 137 -6.63 4.00 5.31
CA SER A 137 -5.52 4.57 6.08
C SER A 137 -4.94 5.79 5.39
N PHE A 138 -4.70 5.71 4.08
CA PHE A 138 -4.25 6.84 3.28
C PHE A 138 -5.26 8.01 3.31
N ARG A 139 -6.56 7.71 3.12
CA ARG A 139 -7.64 8.72 3.18
C ARG A 139 -7.79 9.35 4.56
N ALA A 140 -7.55 8.60 5.64
CA ALA A 140 -7.60 9.10 7.00
C ALA A 140 -6.43 10.06 7.28
N LEU A 141 -5.21 9.64 6.97
CA LEU A 141 -4.01 10.46 7.18
C LEU A 141 -4.03 11.71 6.31
N LYS A 142 -4.47 11.60 5.06
CA LYS A 142 -4.62 12.77 4.16
C LYS A 142 -5.66 13.78 4.65
N ARG A 143 -6.66 13.34 5.42
CA ARG A 143 -7.64 14.24 6.05
C ARG A 143 -7.07 14.95 7.27
N TRP A 144 -6.20 14.29 8.04
CA TRP A 144 -5.54 14.87 9.20
C TRP A 144 -4.40 15.83 8.83
N SER A 145 -3.77 15.64 7.68
CA SER A 145 -2.71 16.51 7.17
C SER A 145 -3.22 17.76 6.44
N ARG A 146 -4.52 18.02 6.46
CA ARG A 146 -5.17 19.19 5.86
C ARG A 146 -5.64 20.12 6.97
#